data_AF-A0A1C2HX00-F1
#
_entry.id   AF-A0A1C2HX00-F1
#
_cell.length_a   1.000
_cell.length_b   1.000
_cell.length_c   1.000
_cell.angle_alpha   90.00
_cell.angle_beta   90.00
_cell.angle_gamma   90.00
#
_symmetry.space_group_name_H-M   'P 1'
#
loop_
_entity.id
_entity.type
_entity.pdbx_description
1 polymer ?
#
loop_
_entity_poly.entity_id
_entity_poly.type
_entity_poly.pdbx_seq_one_letter_code
_entity_poly.pdbx_strand_id
1 'polypeptide(L)'
;RHGTRNVPTHLDEQERFCLKDEDIFILADYAIKIENHYSQKMGESRPMDMEWAKDGLDGAIYMVQARPETVASQKKGQILEEYILGEHGKRLGSGRAVGSKIAAGPVRIIRSLEHLAEFRPGEILVADTTTPDWEPVMKNAAAVITNRGGRTCHAAIIARELGIPAVVGAETATEILHDGEPVTVSCAEGDMGNIYAGQLPFTVQHTDLAALPRPKTKIMINLGNPEIAFQTANLPSDGIGLARMEFIISNTIKAHPMALLYPEKVKDPQERLALAKLTQGYTQPQDFFVERLSEGVGTLAAAFYPKPVVVRMSDFKSNEYASLLGGRGFEPEEDNPMLGFRGASRYAHPAYKEGFHLECLAMKRVRETMGLDNVILMLPFVRRVQEADDVLAQMAEFGLKRGENGLKIYAMCEVPNNVLLIDAFAQRFDGFSIGSNDLTQLTLGVDRDSEIVAFDYDERDEGVKTMIRLAVDGCKRHGIHSGICGQAPSDYPEMAEFLVDIGIESMSLNPDSVLKTTLHVLELEKREAS
;
A
#
# COMPACT_ATOMS: atom_id res chain seq x y z
N ARG A 1 -15.33 44.94 19.67
CA ARG A 1 -15.12 43.55 19.17
C ARG A 1 -14.46 43.68 17.81
N HIS A 2 -13.14 43.53 17.75
CA HIS A 2 -12.48 43.39 16.45
C HIS A 2 -12.90 42.02 15.88
N GLY A 3 -13.40 41.99 14.65
CA GLY A 3 -13.75 40.73 13.98
C GLY A 3 -12.50 39.92 13.66
N THR A 4 -12.70 38.65 13.32
CA THR A 4 -11.65 37.77 12.82
C THR A 4 -11.02 38.36 11.56
N ARG A 5 -9.69 38.39 11.48
CA ARG A 5 -8.94 38.87 10.31
C ARG A 5 -8.06 37.75 9.80
N ASN A 6 -8.20 37.39 8.53
CA ASN A 6 -7.26 36.48 7.89
C ASN A 6 -5.95 37.22 7.61
N VAL A 7 -4.85 36.67 8.10
CA VAL A 7 -3.49 37.18 7.88
C VAL A 7 -2.70 36.08 7.18
N PRO A 8 -1.89 36.41 6.16
CA PRO A 8 -1.02 35.41 5.53
C PRO A 8 -0.07 34.78 6.56
N THR A 9 -0.01 33.45 6.59
CA THR A 9 0.94 32.68 7.40
C THR A 9 2.37 32.94 6.93
N HIS A 10 3.30 33.15 7.84
CA HIS A 10 4.71 33.40 7.48
C HIS A 10 5.36 32.15 6.86
N LEU A 11 6.34 32.32 5.96
CA LEU A 11 7.02 31.19 5.30
C LEU A 11 7.61 30.19 6.32
N ASP A 12 8.25 30.70 7.37
CA ASP A 12 8.82 29.86 8.44
C ASP A 12 7.79 28.99 9.17
N GLU A 13 6.53 29.45 9.24
CA GLU A 13 5.41 28.70 9.84
C GLU A 13 4.80 27.70 8.84
N GLN A 14 4.79 28.02 7.55
CA GLN A 14 4.34 27.11 6.48
C GLN A 14 5.24 25.88 6.35
N GLU A 15 6.52 26.01 6.69
CA GLU A 15 7.51 24.94 6.64
C GLU A 15 7.52 24.03 7.89
N ARG A 16 6.57 24.22 8.83
CA ARG A 16 6.50 23.46 10.09
C ARG A 16 5.10 22.91 10.31
N PHE A 17 5.01 21.80 11.04
CA PHE A 17 3.72 21.33 11.53
C PHE A 17 3.14 22.33 12.55
N CYS A 18 1.83 22.56 12.48
CA CYS A 18 1.13 23.47 13.37
C CYS A 18 0.99 22.93 14.81
N LEU A 19 1.23 21.63 14.99
CA LEU A 19 1.17 20.91 16.26
C LEU A 19 2.46 20.11 16.48
N LYS A 20 2.76 19.85 17.76
CA LYS A 20 3.79 18.88 18.16
C LYS A 20 3.15 17.51 18.42
N ASP A 21 3.96 16.46 18.45
CA ASP A 21 3.47 15.09 18.76
C ASP A 21 2.70 15.02 20.08
N GLU A 22 3.16 15.73 21.11
CA GLU A 22 2.46 15.82 22.41
C GLU A 22 1.04 16.38 22.28
N ASP A 23 0.84 17.38 21.40
CA ASP A 23 -0.46 17.96 21.12
C ASP A 23 -1.37 16.95 20.40
N ILE A 24 -0.81 16.18 19.47
CA ILE A 24 -1.53 15.14 18.73
C ILE A 24 -2.00 14.03 19.67
N PHE A 25 -1.17 13.60 20.62
CA PHE A 25 -1.56 12.61 21.63
C PHE A 25 -2.69 13.10 22.54
N ILE A 26 -2.66 14.38 22.94
CA ILE A 26 -3.75 14.99 23.73
C ILE A 26 -5.05 15.00 22.91
N LEU A 27 -5.00 15.41 21.64
CA LEU A 27 -6.16 15.41 20.75
C LEU A 27 -6.72 14.00 20.52
N ALA A 28 -5.85 13.00 20.33
CA ALA A 28 -6.26 11.61 20.17
C ALA A 28 -6.95 11.08 21.44
N ASP A 29 -6.40 11.37 22.63
CA ASP A 29 -7.02 11.02 23.91
C ASP A 29 -8.40 11.67 24.08
N TYR A 30 -8.53 12.96 23.74
CA TYR A 30 -9.82 13.66 23.75
C TYR A 30 -10.81 13.02 22.78
N ALA A 31 -10.38 12.69 21.56
CA ALA A 31 -11.23 12.05 20.57
C ALA A 31 -11.75 10.70 21.06
N ILE A 32 -10.86 9.84 21.57
CA ILE A 32 -11.25 8.53 22.12
C ILE A 32 -12.23 8.68 23.29
N LYS A 33 -12.00 9.63 24.20
CA LYS A 33 -12.90 9.89 25.34
C LYS A 33 -14.28 10.35 24.90
N ILE A 34 -14.36 11.26 23.93
CA ILE A 34 -15.62 11.78 23.40
C ILE A 34 -16.39 10.67 22.68
N GLU A 35 -15.74 9.94 21.77
CA GLU A 35 -16.37 8.82 21.05
C GLU A 35 -16.92 7.76 22.02
N ASN A 36 -16.12 7.36 23.02
CA ASN A 36 -16.56 6.42 24.05
C ASN A 36 -17.76 6.93 24.84
N HIS A 37 -17.75 8.21 25.23
CA HIS A 37 -18.86 8.80 25.98
C HIS A 37 -20.18 8.72 25.20
N TYR A 38 -20.17 9.13 23.92
CA TYR A 38 -21.38 9.11 23.09
C TYR A 38 -21.80 7.70 22.70
N SER A 39 -20.84 6.80 22.42
CA SER A 39 -21.13 5.40 22.11
C SER A 39 -21.79 4.69 23.29
N GLN A 40 -21.25 4.86 24.50
CA GLN A 40 -21.83 4.31 25.73
C GLN A 40 -23.24 4.84 26.00
N LYS A 41 -23.45 6.14 25.80
CA LYS A 41 -24.76 6.78 25.99
C LYS A 41 -25.83 6.27 25.02
N MET A 42 -25.42 5.94 23.79
CA MET A 42 -26.33 5.44 22.75
C MET A 42 -26.50 3.92 22.77
N GLY A 43 -25.60 3.18 23.43
CA GLY A 43 -25.61 1.71 23.44
C GLY A 43 -25.14 1.07 22.13
N GLU A 44 -24.60 1.87 21.22
CA GLU A 44 -24.07 1.45 19.91
C GLU A 44 -22.82 2.29 19.58
N SER A 45 -21.96 1.78 18.69
CA SER A 45 -20.80 2.53 18.21
C SER A 45 -21.23 3.84 17.57
N ARG A 46 -20.68 4.97 18.04
CA ARG A 46 -21.02 6.31 17.57
C ARG A 46 -19.76 7.10 17.24
N PRO A 47 -19.24 6.97 16.00
CA PRO A 47 -18.16 7.81 15.52
C PRO A 47 -18.54 9.29 15.57
N MET A 48 -17.56 10.15 15.82
CA MET A 48 -17.77 11.57 16.13
C MET A 48 -16.89 12.45 15.25
N ASP A 49 -17.50 13.50 14.68
CA ASP A 49 -16.84 14.65 14.05
C ASP A 49 -16.59 15.72 15.12
N MET A 50 -15.36 16.22 15.20
CA MET A 50 -14.91 17.10 16.28
C MET A 50 -14.10 18.28 15.77
N GLU A 51 -14.34 19.44 16.38
CA GLU A 51 -13.56 20.64 16.15
C GLU A 51 -12.80 20.99 17.43
N TRP A 52 -11.56 21.44 17.26
CA TRP A 52 -10.68 21.81 18.36
C TRP A 52 -9.93 23.12 18.06
N ALA A 53 -9.42 23.75 19.11
CA ALA A 53 -8.57 24.94 19.02
C ALA A 53 -7.43 24.85 20.03
N LYS A 54 -6.24 25.30 19.65
CA LYS A 54 -5.11 25.50 20.55
C LYS A 54 -4.97 26.98 20.85
N ASP A 55 -5.09 27.36 22.13
CA ASP A 55 -5.00 28.76 22.54
C ASP A 55 -3.52 29.20 22.58
N GLY A 56 -3.21 30.33 21.95
CA GLY A 56 -1.84 30.85 21.83
C GLY A 56 -1.30 31.52 23.10
N LEU A 57 -2.15 31.81 24.09
CA LEU A 57 -1.77 32.44 25.36
C LEU A 57 -1.38 31.40 26.41
N ASP A 58 -2.21 30.37 26.60
CA ASP A 58 -1.97 29.33 27.60
C ASP A 58 -1.36 28.04 27.00
N GLY A 59 -1.41 27.87 25.68
CA GLY A 59 -0.89 26.70 24.98
C GLY A 59 -1.78 25.46 25.06
N ALA A 60 -2.95 25.54 25.69
CA ALA A 60 -3.84 24.42 25.91
C ALA A 60 -4.74 24.14 24.70
N ILE A 61 -5.18 22.87 24.60
CA ILE A 61 -6.07 22.39 23.55
C ILE A 61 -7.49 22.30 24.11
N TYR A 62 -8.43 22.89 23.38
CA TYR A 62 -9.85 22.95 23.73
C TYR A 62 -10.69 22.30 22.63
N MET A 63 -11.66 21.47 23.03
CA MET A 63 -12.68 20.96 22.13
C MET A 63 -13.79 21.99 22.00
N VAL A 64 -14.06 22.47 20.77
CA VAL A 64 -15.04 23.54 20.52
C VAL A 64 -16.37 23.00 20.01
N GLN A 65 -16.35 21.87 19.29
CA GLN A 65 -17.55 21.18 18.83
C GLN A 65 -17.34 19.66 18.84
N ALA A 66 -18.40 18.90 19.12
CA ALA A 66 -18.46 17.47 18.85
C ALA A 66 -19.88 17.10 18.38
N ARG A 67 -19.99 16.39 17.27
CA ARG A 67 -21.25 15.89 16.72
C ARG A 67 -21.07 14.49 16.13
N PRO A 68 -22.12 13.66 16.05
CA PRO A 68 -22.01 12.37 15.37
C PRO A 68 -21.51 12.55 13.93
N GLU A 69 -20.58 11.70 13.53
CA GLU A 69 -20.16 11.59 12.14
C GLU A 69 -21.32 10.99 11.33
N THR A 70 -21.61 11.50 10.13
CA THR A 70 -22.83 11.19 9.37
C THR A 70 -22.62 10.46 8.04
N VAL A 71 -21.39 10.41 7.52
CA VAL A 71 -21.07 9.81 6.21
C VAL A 71 -20.58 8.37 6.35
N ALA A 72 -19.67 8.10 7.28
CA ALA A 72 -19.17 6.76 7.59
C ALA A 72 -20.13 5.98 8.49
N SER A 73 -20.86 6.64 9.39
CA SER A 73 -21.83 5.98 10.28
C SER A 73 -23.03 5.34 9.56
N GLN A 74 -23.28 5.71 8.31
CA GLN A 74 -24.32 5.08 7.47
C GLN A 74 -23.86 3.79 6.77
N LYS A 75 -22.56 3.47 6.77
CA LYS A 75 -22.04 2.22 6.21
C LYS A 75 -22.43 1.05 7.13
N LYS A 76 -23.58 0.45 6.88
CA LYS A 76 -24.02 -0.78 7.56
C LYS A 76 -23.18 -1.97 7.06
N GLY A 77 -22.24 -2.41 7.91
CA GLY A 77 -21.44 -3.61 7.66
C GLY A 77 -20.34 -3.45 6.62
N GLN A 78 -19.45 -4.45 6.53
CA GLN A 78 -18.48 -4.57 5.45
C GLN A 78 -19.18 -5.09 4.19
N ILE A 79 -20.08 -4.29 3.60
CA ILE A 79 -20.67 -4.61 2.31
C ILE A 79 -19.69 -4.15 1.24
N LEU A 80 -19.07 -5.08 0.51
CA LEU A 80 -18.35 -4.72 -0.71
C LEU A 80 -19.37 -4.49 -1.82
N GLU A 81 -19.28 -3.33 -2.45
CA GLU A 81 -19.99 -3.01 -3.69
C GLU A 81 -19.02 -3.19 -4.87
N GLU A 82 -19.22 -4.25 -5.65
CA GLU A 82 -18.50 -4.45 -6.90
C GLU A 82 -19.36 -3.96 -8.07
N TYR A 83 -18.83 -3.03 -8.85
CA TYR A 83 -19.52 -2.46 -10.00
C TYR A 83 -19.02 -3.13 -11.27
N ILE A 84 -19.88 -3.89 -11.95
CA ILE A 84 -19.52 -4.62 -13.16
C ILE A 84 -20.23 -3.97 -14.35
N LEU A 85 -19.44 -3.45 -15.29
CA LEU A 85 -19.95 -2.92 -16.55
C LEU A 85 -20.40 -4.08 -17.44
N GLY A 86 -21.67 -4.08 -17.86
CA GLY A 86 -22.25 -5.20 -18.62
C GLY A 86 -21.79 -5.23 -20.08
N GLU A 87 -21.51 -4.07 -20.67
CA GLU A 87 -21.08 -3.93 -22.05
C GLU A 87 -20.18 -2.70 -22.23
N HIS A 88 -19.26 -2.76 -23.19
CA HIS A 88 -18.40 -1.63 -23.54
C HIS A 88 -19.00 -0.83 -24.70
N GLY A 89 -19.25 0.45 -24.46
CA GLY A 89 -19.66 1.41 -25.50
C GLY A 89 -18.48 2.05 -26.23
N LYS A 90 -18.78 3.05 -27.08
CA LYS A 90 -17.74 3.89 -27.69
C LYS A 90 -17.04 4.71 -26.61
N ARG A 91 -15.73 4.51 -26.42
CA ARG A 91 -14.92 5.30 -25.49
C ARG A 91 -14.74 6.73 -26.02
N LEU A 92 -15.08 7.71 -25.20
CA LEU A 92 -14.95 9.15 -25.47
C LEU A 92 -13.65 9.72 -24.90
N GLY A 93 -13.17 9.19 -23.78
CA GLY A 93 -11.94 9.62 -23.15
C GLY A 93 -11.50 8.67 -22.04
N SER A 94 -10.33 8.95 -21.48
CA SER A 94 -9.78 8.20 -20.35
C SER A 94 -8.87 9.10 -19.51
N GLY A 95 -8.73 8.76 -18.24
CA GLY A 95 -7.82 9.40 -17.31
C GLY A 95 -7.49 8.46 -16.16
N ARG A 96 -7.01 8.99 -15.03
CA ARG A 96 -6.75 8.19 -13.84
C ARG A 96 -8.04 7.96 -13.07
N ALA A 97 -8.32 6.71 -12.73
CA ALA A 97 -9.47 6.35 -11.92
C ALA A 97 -9.28 6.80 -10.45
N VAL A 98 -10.38 7.25 -9.85
CA VAL A 98 -10.51 7.53 -8.42
C VAL A 98 -11.75 6.80 -7.92
N GLY A 99 -11.53 5.82 -7.05
CA GLY A 99 -12.54 4.86 -6.62
C GLY A 99 -12.68 3.70 -7.62
N SER A 100 -13.65 2.82 -7.37
CA SER A 100 -13.92 1.60 -8.15
C SER A 100 -15.37 1.51 -8.65
N LYS A 101 -16.10 2.63 -8.59
CA LYS A 101 -17.53 2.68 -8.92
C LYS A 101 -17.76 2.98 -10.41
N ILE A 102 -18.98 2.71 -10.85
CA ILE A 102 -19.49 3.14 -12.15
C ILE A 102 -20.68 4.07 -11.90
N ALA A 103 -20.74 5.17 -12.64
CA ALA A 103 -21.90 6.06 -12.63
C ALA A 103 -22.23 6.52 -14.04
N ALA A 104 -23.51 6.79 -14.29
CA ALA A 104 -24.00 7.27 -15.58
C ALA A 104 -24.94 8.46 -15.38
N GLY A 105 -24.83 9.46 -16.25
CA GLY A 105 -25.61 10.69 -16.14
C GLY A 105 -25.36 11.66 -17.28
N PRO A 106 -26.18 12.73 -17.40
CA PRO A 106 -25.93 13.78 -18.36
C PRO A 106 -24.72 14.63 -17.93
N VAL A 107 -23.87 14.98 -18.89
CA VAL A 107 -22.72 15.85 -18.69
C VAL A 107 -23.15 17.28 -18.37
N ARG A 108 -22.47 17.90 -17.41
CA ARG A 108 -22.53 19.34 -17.14
C ARG A 108 -21.13 19.91 -17.07
N ILE A 109 -20.79 20.77 -18.02
CA ILE A 109 -19.48 21.43 -18.08
C ILE A 109 -19.54 22.75 -17.32
N ILE A 110 -18.73 22.86 -16.27
CA ILE A 110 -18.62 24.09 -15.49
C ILE A 110 -17.22 24.67 -15.70
N ARG A 111 -17.16 25.90 -16.22
CA ARG A 111 -15.90 26.61 -16.52
C ARG A 111 -15.53 27.65 -15.47
N SER A 112 -16.49 28.12 -14.68
CA SER A 112 -16.30 29.14 -13.65
C SER A 112 -17.29 28.97 -12.50
N LEU A 113 -16.96 29.56 -11.34
CA LEU A 113 -17.80 29.51 -10.13
C LEU A 113 -19.21 30.08 -10.34
N GLU A 114 -19.35 31.01 -11.29
CA GLU A 114 -20.62 31.68 -11.60
C GLU A 114 -21.69 30.70 -12.12
N HIS A 115 -21.26 29.59 -12.73
CA HIS A 115 -22.16 28.60 -13.32
C HIS A 115 -22.46 27.41 -12.38
N LEU A 116 -21.95 27.43 -11.15
CA LEU A 116 -22.21 26.35 -10.17
C LEU A 116 -23.70 26.17 -9.85
N ALA A 117 -24.48 27.26 -9.90
CA ALA A 117 -25.91 27.24 -9.64
C ALA A 117 -26.73 26.51 -10.73
N GLU A 118 -26.14 26.25 -11.90
CA GLU A 118 -26.81 25.56 -13.02
C GLU A 118 -26.75 24.03 -12.89
N PHE A 119 -25.86 23.52 -12.03
CA PHE A 119 -25.67 22.09 -11.83
C PHE A 119 -26.90 21.43 -11.22
N ARG A 120 -27.30 20.28 -11.76
CA ARG A 120 -28.43 19.50 -11.26
C ARG A 120 -27.96 18.21 -10.61
N PRO A 121 -28.56 17.79 -9.48
CA PRO A 121 -28.24 16.51 -8.86
C PRO A 121 -28.34 15.33 -9.85
N GLY A 122 -27.33 14.46 -9.83
CA GLY A 122 -27.21 13.31 -10.74
C GLY A 122 -26.51 13.59 -12.07
N GLU A 123 -26.11 14.84 -12.34
CA GLU A 123 -25.26 15.17 -13.50
C GLU A 123 -23.80 14.70 -13.29
N ILE A 124 -23.08 14.54 -14.40
CA ILE A 124 -21.64 14.27 -14.43
C ILE A 124 -20.93 15.62 -14.51
N LEU A 125 -20.21 15.99 -13.45
CA LEU A 125 -19.50 17.26 -13.36
C LEU A 125 -18.22 17.20 -14.20
N VAL A 126 -18.10 18.07 -15.20
CA VAL A 126 -16.90 18.18 -16.05
C VAL A 126 -16.28 19.57 -15.90
N ALA A 127 -14.99 19.64 -15.58
CA ALA A 127 -14.27 20.90 -15.37
C ALA A 127 -12.79 20.80 -15.76
N ASP A 128 -12.10 21.93 -15.89
CA ASP A 128 -10.64 21.91 -16.08
C ASP A 128 -9.91 21.53 -14.77
N THR A 129 -10.34 22.14 -13.66
CA THR A 129 -9.93 21.87 -12.28
C THR A 129 -11.04 22.25 -11.31
N THR A 130 -10.92 21.86 -10.04
CA THR A 130 -11.88 22.18 -8.95
C THR A 130 -11.18 22.86 -7.78
N THR A 131 -11.91 23.71 -7.05
CA THR A 131 -11.48 24.34 -5.78
C THR A 131 -12.49 24.03 -4.65
N PRO A 132 -12.20 24.33 -3.38
CA PRO A 132 -13.10 24.01 -2.25
C PRO A 132 -14.53 24.57 -2.41
N ASP A 133 -14.69 25.69 -3.12
CA ASP A 133 -16.01 26.29 -3.42
C ASP A 133 -16.94 25.35 -4.22
N TRP A 134 -16.39 24.30 -4.85
CA TRP A 134 -17.12 23.34 -5.67
C TRP A 134 -17.70 22.16 -4.87
N GLU A 135 -17.30 21.98 -3.61
CA GLU A 135 -17.75 20.88 -2.75
C GLU A 135 -19.28 20.70 -2.68
N PRO A 136 -20.10 21.76 -2.56
CA PRO A 136 -21.56 21.61 -2.53
C PRO A 136 -22.13 20.99 -3.81
N VAL A 137 -21.51 21.27 -4.95
CA VAL A 137 -21.89 20.73 -6.26
C VAL A 137 -21.40 19.30 -6.42
N MET A 138 -20.15 19.02 -6.02
CA MET A 138 -19.58 17.68 -6.06
C MET A 138 -20.39 16.67 -5.23
N LYS A 139 -20.95 17.09 -4.08
CA LYS A 139 -21.86 16.26 -3.26
C LYS A 139 -23.10 15.77 -4.00
N ASN A 140 -23.55 16.51 -5.01
CA ASN A 140 -24.74 16.19 -5.79
C ASN A 140 -24.39 15.55 -7.14
N ALA A 141 -23.11 15.40 -7.47
CA ALA A 141 -22.68 14.85 -8.75
C ALA A 141 -22.73 13.32 -8.74
N ALA A 142 -23.11 12.73 -9.89
CA ALA A 142 -23.04 11.28 -10.09
C ALA A 142 -21.59 10.82 -10.30
N ALA A 143 -20.77 11.64 -10.96
CA ALA A 143 -19.34 11.45 -11.13
C ALA A 143 -18.65 12.79 -11.39
N VAL A 144 -17.31 12.81 -11.29
CA VAL A 144 -16.50 13.99 -11.59
C VAL A 144 -15.44 13.66 -12.64
N ILE A 145 -15.29 14.53 -13.63
CA ILE A 145 -14.25 14.45 -14.66
C ILE A 145 -13.47 15.76 -14.66
N THR A 146 -12.14 15.68 -14.54
CA THR A 146 -11.27 16.86 -14.70
C THR A 146 -10.22 16.68 -15.77
N ASN A 147 -9.98 17.73 -16.56
CA ASN A 147 -8.90 17.72 -17.55
C ASN A 147 -7.54 17.53 -16.88
N ARG A 148 -7.33 18.22 -15.76
CA ARG A 148 -6.06 18.25 -15.03
C ARG A 148 -6.21 17.61 -13.66
N GLY A 149 -5.12 17.07 -13.15
CA GLY A 149 -5.03 16.53 -11.80
C GLY A 149 -4.56 15.08 -11.75
N GLY A 150 -3.86 14.74 -10.67
CA GLY A 150 -3.46 13.37 -10.34
C GLY A 150 -4.28 12.80 -9.19
N ARG A 151 -3.88 11.62 -8.67
CA ARG A 151 -4.57 10.90 -7.57
C ARG A 151 -4.75 11.71 -6.27
N THR A 152 -4.00 12.80 -6.13
CA THR A 152 -3.94 13.68 -4.96
C THR A 152 -4.48 15.09 -5.25
N CYS A 153 -5.06 15.35 -6.41
CA CYS A 153 -5.65 16.65 -6.68
C CYS A 153 -6.93 16.85 -5.85
N HIS A 154 -7.36 18.10 -5.71
CA HIS A 154 -8.58 18.46 -4.98
C HIS A 154 -9.79 17.61 -5.38
N ALA A 155 -10.04 17.47 -6.70
CA ALA A 155 -11.14 16.66 -7.21
C ALA A 155 -11.04 15.18 -6.77
N ALA A 156 -9.84 14.61 -6.77
CA ALA A 156 -9.60 13.22 -6.39
C ALA A 156 -9.78 12.99 -4.88
N ILE A 157 -9.34 13.93 -4.04
CA ILE A 157 -9.49 13.85 -2.58
C ILE A 157 -10.98 13.90 -2.22
N ILE A 158 -11.68 14.94 -2.69
CA ILE A 158 -13.10 15.13 -2.38
C ILE A 158 -13.96 14.02 -2.98
N ALA A 159 -13.70 13.57 -4.21
CA ALA A 159 -14.45 12.46 -4.80
C ALA A 159 -14.31 11.16 -3.98
N ARG A 160 -13.10 10.90 -3.43
CA ARG A 160 -12.85 9.75 -2.56
C ARG A 160 -13.61 9.85 -1.22
N GLU A 161 -13.60 11.04 -0.61
CA GLU A 161 -14.35 11.31 0.62
C GLU A 161 -15.87 11.16 0.43
N LEU A 162 -16.38 11.65 -0.71
CA LEU A 162 -17.79 11.57 -1.08
C LEU A 162 -18.21 10.20 -1.63
N GLY A 163 -17.25 9.31 -1.94
CA GLY A 163 -17.52 7.98 -2.48
C GLY A 163 -18.13 8.00 -3.88
N ILE A 164 -17.85 9.03 -4.69
CA ILE A 164 -18.29 9.14 -6.08
C ILE A 164 -17.13 8.79 -7.04
N PRO A 165 -17.38 8.12 -8.17
CA PRO A 165 -16.33 7.83 -9.14
C PRO A 165 -15.81 9.13 -9.75
N ALA A 166 -14.48 9.22 -9.93
CA ALA A 166 -13.89 10.35 -10.65
C ALA A 166 -12.77 9.92 -11.59
N VAL A 167 -12.71 10.61 -12.75
CA VAL A 167 -11.66 10.46 -13.75
C VAL A 167 -10.89 11.76 -13.83
N VAL A 168 -9.68 11.77 -13.31
CA VAL A 168 -8.83 12.98 -13.25
C VAL A 168 -7.68 12.87 -14.24
N GLY A 169 -7.26 14.02 -14.79
CA GLY A 169 -6.22 14.04 -15.81
C GLY A 169 -6.72 13.56 -17.18
N ALA A 170 -8.01 13.72 -17.47
CA ALA A 170 -8.59 13.44 -18.78
C ALA A 170 -8.38 14.65 -19.70
N GLU A 171 -7.16 14.85 -20.18
CA GLU A 171 -6.60 16.11 -20.73
C GLU A 171 -7.51 16.94 -21.66
N THR A 172 -8.45 16.32 -22.37
CA THR A 172 -9.34 16.95 -23.36
C THR A 172 -10.84 16.75 -23.06
N ALA A 173 -11.22 16.37 -21.85
CA ALA A 173 -12.61 16.05 -21.51
C ALA A 173 -13.59 17.21 -21.71
N THR A 174 -13.21 18.45 -21.35
CA THR A 174 -14.07 19.64 -21.55
C THR A 174 -14.26 20.03 -23.03
N GLU A 175 -13.44 19.46 -23.93
CA GLU A 175 -13.48 19.73 -25.37
C GLU A 175 -14.24 18.65 -26.14
N ILE A 176 -14.15 17.39 -25.65
CA ILE A 176 -14.77 16.23 -26.29
C ILE A 176 -16.23 16.07 -25.88
N LEU A 177 -16.55 16.35 -24.62
CA LEU A 177 -17.89 16.16 -24.05
C LEU A 177 -18.76 17.40 -24.28
N HIS A 178 -20.08 17.22 -24.31
CA HIS A 178 -21.06 18.30 -24.48
C HIS A 178 -22.10 18.32 -23.36
N ASP A 179 -22.60 19.52 -23.01
CA ASP A 179 -23.67 19.66 -22.02
C ASP A 179 -24.93 18.85 -22.40
N GLY A 180 -25.45 18.09 -21.43
CA GLY A 180 -26.61 17.22 -21.58
C GLY A 180 -26.32 15.88 -22.26
N GLU A 181 -25.11 15.64 -22.75
CA GLU A 181 -24.73 14.36 -23.35
C GLU A 181 -24.72 13.26 -22.29
N PRO A 182 -25.44 12.14 -22.49
CA PRO A 182 -25.39 11.02 -21.56
C PRO A 182 -24.05 10.29 -21.67
N VAL A 183 -23.36 10.12 -20.55
CA VAL A 183 -22.10 9.36 -20.48
C VAL A 183 -22.10 8.38 -19.31
N THR A 184 -21.26 7.37 -19.43
CA THR A 184 -20.95 6.42 -18.35
C THR A 184 -19.49 6.56 -17.97
N VAL A 185 -19.23 6.78 -16.69
CA VAL A 185 -17.90 6.90 -16.10
C VAL A 185 -17.60 5.61 -15.33
N SER A 186 -16.64 4.84 -15.82
CA SER A 186 -16.21 3.58 -15.23
C SER A 186 -14.85 3.75 -14.57
N CYS A 187 -14.79 3.51 -13.25
CA CYS A 187 -13.55 3.39 -12.50
C CYS A 187 -13.32 1.95 -12.00
N ALA A 188 -14.17 1.00 -12.42
CA ALA A 188 -14.14 -0.39 -11.94
C ALA A 188 -13.11 -1.29 -12.66
N GLU A 189 -12.47 -0.78 -13.71
CA GLU A 189 -11.63 -1.56 -14.63
C GLU A 189 -10.12 -1.38 -14.37
N GLY A 190 -9.75 -1.06 -13.12
CA GLY A 190 -8.38 -0.88 -12.67
C GLY A 190 -7.97 0.59 -12.48
N ASP A 191 -6.70 0.88 -12.73
CA ASP A 191 -6.08 2.20 -12.45
C ASP A 191 -6.44 3.30 -13.48
N MET A 192 -7.00 2.90 -14.62
CA MET A 192 -7.45 3.78 -15.69
C MET A 192 -8.97 3.92 -15.64
N GLY A 193 -9.44 5.16 -15.54
CA GLY A 193 -10.86 5.48 -15.59
C GLY A 193 -11.29 5.73 -17.04
N ASN A 194 -12.39 5.13 -17.46
CA ASN A 194 -12.91 5.22 -18.82
C ASN A 194 -14.21 6.03 -18.86
N ILE A 195 -14.37 6.83 -19.91
CA ILE A 195 -15.60 7.60 -20.18
C ILE A 195 -16.20 7.03 -21.47
N TYR A 196 -17.42 6.49 -21.39
CA TYR A 196 -18.14 5.90 -22.51
C TYR A 196 -19.34 6.74 -22.93
N ALA A 197 -19.65 6.71 -24.22
CA ALA A 197 -20.85 7.34 -24.78
C ALA A 197 -22.11 6.57 -24.36
N GLY A 198 -23.13 7.32 -23.93
CA GLY A 198 -24.42 6.78 -23.53
C GLY A 198 -24.47 6.31 -22.07
N GLN A 199 -25.66 5.88 -21.64
CA GLN A 199 -25.89 5.22 -20.36
C GLN A 199 -25.77 3.71 -20.55
N LEU A 200 -24.64 3.14 -20.14
CA LEU A 200 -24.38 1.72 -20.24
C LEU A 200 -24.93 1.00 -18.99
N PRO A 201 -25.54 -0.18 -19.14
CA PRO A 201 -25.98 -0.97 -18.01
C PRO A 201 -24.77 -1.47 -17.20
N PHE A 202 -24.84 -1.30 -15.88
CA PHE A 202 -23.90 -1.90 -14.94
C PHE A 202 -24.68 -2.56 -13.80
N THR A 203 -24.06 -3.57 -13.17
CA THR A 203 -24.61 -4.25 -12.01
C THR A 203 -23.78 -3.93 -10.78
N VAL A 204 -24.44 -3.76 -9.64
CA VAL A 204 -23.78 -3.60 -8.34
C VAL A 204 -24.00 -4.88 -7.55
N GLN A 205 -22.93 -5.64 -7.35
CA GLN A 205 -22.97 -6.81 -6.48
C GLN A 205 -22.66 -6.38 -5.05
N HIS A 206 -23.60 -6.65 -4.14
CA HIS A 206 -23.43 -6.41 -2.72
C HIS A 206 -23.05 -7.72 -2.03
N THR A 207 -21.83 -7.82 -1.55
CA THR A 207 -21.37 -8.98 -0.77
C THR A 207 -21.18 -8.56 0.68
N ASP A 208 -21.93 -9.18 1.60
CA ASP A 208 -21.67 -9.03 3.04
C ASP A 208 -20.42 -9.83 3.41
N LEU A 209 -19.32 -9.12 3.62
CA LEU A 209 -18.03 -9.72 3.94
C LEU A 209 -17.98 -10.31 5.35
N ALA A 210 -18.86 -9.86 6.25
CA ALA A 210 -18.87 -10.33 7.64
C ALA A 210 -19.42 -11.75 7.78
N ALA A 211 -20.25 -12.20 6.83
CA ALA A 211 -20.85 -13.53 6.84
C ALA A 211 -20.05 -14.58 6.03
N LEU A 212 -18.96 -14.18 5.37
CA LEU A 212 -18.16 -15.10 4.57
C LEU A 212 -17.40 -16.09 5.48
N PRO A 213 -17.55 -17.41 5.26
CA PRO A 213 -16.73 -18.38 5.98
C PRO A 213 -15.25 -18.14 5.68
N ARG A 214 -14.38 -18.46 6.63
CA ARG A 214 -12.92 -18.35 6.45
C ARG A 214 -12.37 -19.70 5.99
N PRO A 215 -11.54 -19.74 4.93
CA PRO A 215 -10.83 -20.96 4.56
C PRO A 215 -9.82 -21.37 5.64
N LYS A 216 -9.40 -22.64 5.64
CA LYS A 216 -8.30 -23.14 6.48
C LYS A 216 -6.97 -22.55 6.02
N THR A 217 -6.77 -22.48 4.71
CA THR A 217 -5.62 -21.81 4.09
C THR A 217 -5.75 -20.31 4.28
N LYS A 218 -4.76 -19.68 4.91
CA LYS A 218 -4.85 -18.25 5.24
C LYS A 218 -4.74 -17.39 3.98
N ILE A 219 -5.68 -16.48 3.80
CA ILE A 219 -5.69 -15.53 2.68
C ILE A 219 -5.11 -14.20 3.17
N MET A 220 -3.89 -13.92 2.73
CA MET A 220 -3.11 -12.75 3.07
C MET A 220 -3.11 -11.74 1.91
N ILE A 221 -2.66 -10.52 2.17
CA ILE A 221 -2.58 -9.46 1.14
C ILE A 221 -1.12 -9.11 0.82
N ASN A 222 -0.85 -8.83 -0.45
CA ASN A 222 0.35 -8.15 -0.94
C ASN A 222 0.08 -6.63 -0.94
N LEU A 223 0.82 -5.85 -0.16
CA LEU A 223 0.58 -4.42 -0.03
C LEU A 223 1.87 -3.62 0.16
N GLY A 224 2.18 -2.70 -0.75
CA GLY A 224 3.33 -1.78 -0.62
C GLY A 224 2.96 -0.35 -0.23
N ASN A 225 1.76 0.10 -0.57
CA ASN A 225 1.36 1.50 -0.39
C ASN A 225 0.64 1.73 0.95
N PRO A 226 1.22 2.52 1.89
CA PRO A 226 0.57 2.84 3.16
C PRO A 226 -0.73 3.63 3.01
N GLU A 227 -0.89 4.43 1.94
CA GLU A 227 -2.06 5.31 1.77
C GLU A 227 -3.38 4.55 1.63
N ILE A 228 -3.34 3.32 1.10
CA ILE A 228 -4.54 2.49 0.91
C ILE A 228 -4.73 1.47 2.05
N ALA A 229 -3.84 1.43 3.04
CA ALA A 229 -3.79 0.35 4.04
C ALA A 229 -5.10 0.20 4.83
N PHE A 230 -5.64 1.30 5.36
CA PHE A 230 -6.91 1.28 6.11
C PHE A 230 -8.12 0.93 5.25
N GLN A 231 -8.10 1.29 3.96
CA GLN A 231 -9.16 0.89 3.03
C GLN A 231 -9.09 -0.62 2.79
N THR A 232 -7.90 -1.13 2.49
CA THR A 232 -7.63 -2.55 2.21
C THR A 232 -7.85 -3.44 3.44
N ALA A 233 -7.63 -2.94 4.65
CA ALA A 233 -7.89 -3.66 5.90
C ALA A 233 -9.36 -4.07 6.09
N ASN A 234 -10.29 -3.43 5.38
CA ASN A 234 -11.71 -3.82 5.37
C ASN A 234 -11.97 -5.11 4.58
N LEU A 235 -11.02 -5.58 3.77
CA LEU A 235 -11.14 -6.85 3.07
C LEU A 235 -10.98 -8.02 4.06
N PRO A 236 -11.73 -9.12 3.88
CA PRO A 236 -11.65 -10.28 4.75
C PRO A 236 -10.34 -11.04 4.47
N SER A 237 -9.27 -10.63 5.15
CA SER A 237 -7.92 -11.20 5.03
C SER A 237 -7.34 -11.54 6.40
N ASP A 238 -6.31 -12.40 6.42
CA ASP A 238 -5.62 -12.86 7.63
C ASP A 238 -4.38 -12.03 7.97
N GLY A 239 -4.14 -10.92 7.25
CA GLY A 239 -3.02 -10.01 7.44
C GLY A 239 -2.33 -9.63 6.13
N ILE A 240 -1.13 -9.08 6.23
CA ILE A 240 -0.27 -8.79 5.07
C ILE A 240 0.83 -9.85 5.01
N GLY A 241 0.87 -10.62 3.93
CA GLY A 241 1.88 -11.67 3.75
C GLY A 241 3.09 -11.21 2.95
N LEU A 242 3.00 -10.04 2.31
CA LEU A 242 4.13 -9.31 1.75
C LEU A 242 3.88 -7.80 1.81
N ALA A 243 4.53 -7.12 2.76
CA ALA A 243 4.68 -5.67 2.78
C ALA A 243 6.00 -5.27 2.13
N ARG A 244 5.92 -4.56 1.00
CA ARG A 244 7.09 -4.11 0.22
C ARG A 244 7.49 -2.70 0.64
N MET A 245 8.68 -2.55 1.21
CA MET A 245 9.15 -1.23 1.66
C MET A 245 9.72 -0.36 0.52
N GLU A 246 10.00 -0.94 -0.64
CA GLU A 246 10.51 -0.24 -1.82
C GLU A 246 9.57 0.90 -2.25
N PHE A 247 8.25 0.73 -2.09
CA PHE A 247 7.29 1.77 -2.40
C PHE A 247 7.48 3.00 -1.50
N ILE A 248 7.71 2.80 -0.20
CA ILE A 248 7.97 3.88 0.76
C ILE A 248 9.30 4.55 0.42
N ILE A 249 10.33 3.76 0.10
CA ILE A 249 11.64 4.29 -0.26
C ILE A 249 11.56 5.11 -1.56
N SER A 250 10.92 4.63 -2.62
CA SER A 250 10.86 5.33 -3.90
C SER A 250 9.91 6.54 -3.92
N ASN A 251 8.80 6.50 -3.18
CA ASN A 251 7.77 7.56 -3.26
C ASN A 251 7.85 8.59 -2.14
N THR A 252 8.23 8.17 -0.93
CA THR A 252 8.28 9.06 0.23
C THR A 252 9.70 9.50 0.52
N ILE A 253 10.65 8.56 0.58
CA ILE A 253 12.04 8.85 0.98
C ILE A 253 12.86 9.39 -0.20
N LYS A 254 12.72 8.83 -1.40
CA LYS A 254 13.35 9.22 -2.68
C LYS A 254 14.89 9.24 -2.74
N ALA A 255 15.56 9.05 -1.60
CA ALA A 255 17.00 9.19 -1.45
C ALA A 255 17.68 7.87 -1.12
N HIS A 256 18.91 7.72 -1.60
CA HIS A 256 19.74 6.58 -1.30
C HIS A 256 20.19 6.61 0.18
N PRO A 257 20.08 5.52 0.97
CA PRO A 257 20.42 5.52 2.40
C PRO A 257 21.86 5.96 2.68
N MET A 258 22.81 5.47 1.88
CA MET A 258 24.22 5.87 2.02
C MET A 258 24.46 7.34 1.64
N ALA A 259 23.62 7.94 0.79
CA ALA A 259 23.72 9.36 0.46
C ALA A 259 23.20 10.26 1.60
N LEU A 260 22.27 9.75 2.42
CA LEU A 260 21.82 10.42 3.65
C LEU A 260 22.87 10.32 4.76
N LEU A 261 23.55 9.18 4.88
CA LEU A 261 24.67 9.02 5.81
C LEU A 261 25.91 9.83 5.42
N TYR A 262 26.20 9.90 4.12
CA TYR A 262 27.40 10.51 3.57
C TYR A 262 27.08 11.54 2.47
N PRO A 263 26.35 12.63 2.78
CA PRO A 263 25.95 13.64 1.79
C PRO A 263 27.15 14.33 1.14
N GLU A 264 28.32 14.35 1.80
CA GLU A 264 29.58 14.86 1.27
C GLU A 264 30.17 14.00 0.15
N LYS A 265 29.83 12.70 0.07
CA LYS A 265 30.28 11.79 -0.99
C LYS A 265 29.44 11.89 -2.27
N VAL A 266 28.27 12.55 -2.21
CA VAL A 266 27.43 12.81 -3.38
C VAL A 266 28.12 13.84 -4.26
N LYS A 267 28.51 13.46 -5.49
CA LYS A 267 29.33 14.29 -6.38
C LYS A 267 28.55 15.44 -7.02
N ASP A 268 27.29 15.21 -7.37
CA ASP A 268 26.44 16.20 -8.02
C ASP A 268 25.98 17.27 -7.02
N PRO A 269 26.35 18.56 -7.20
CA PRO A 269 25.91 19.65 -6.32
C PRO A 269 24.38 19.84 -6.30
N GLN A 270 23.68 19.56 -7.39
CA GLN A 270 22.22 19.67 -7.45
C GLN A 270 21.56 18.57 -6.62
N GLU A 271 22.05 17.34 -6.70
CA GLU A 271 21.54 16.24 -5.87
C GLU A 271 21.82 16.50 -4.39
N ARG A 272 22.98 17.05 -4.04
CA ARG A 272 23.30 17.43 -2.65
C ARG A 272 22.36 18.50 -2.11
N LEU A 273 22.04 19.51 -2.92
CA LEU A 273 21.07 20.54 -2.53
C LEU A 273 19.66 19.95 -2.38
N ALA A 274 19.26 19.05 -3.27
CA ALA A 274 17.99 18.36 -3.18
C ALA A 274 17.89 17.47 -1.93
N LEU A 275 18.97 16.77 -1.55
CA LEU A 275 19.03 16.00 -0.30
C LEU A 275 18.87 16.91 0.93
N ALA A 276 19.59 18.03 0.97
CA ALA A 276 19.49 18.99 2.08
C ALA A 276 18.07 19.58 2.23
N LYS A 277 17.39 19.83 1.10
CA LYS A 277 15.99 20.27 1.09
C LYS A 277 15.05 19.16 1.56
N LEU A 278 15.30 17.92 1.14
CA LEU A 278 14.47 16.77 1.47
C LEU A 278 14.50 16.44 2.97
N THR A 279 15.66 16.59 3.59
CA THR A 279 15.86 16.36 5.03
C THR A 279 15.75 17.64 5.86
N GLN A 280 15.15 18.70 5.32
CA GLN A 280 14.93 19.93 6.06
C GLN A 280 14.08 19.66 7.30
N GLY A 281 14.50 20.20 8.45
CA GLY A 281 13.85 19.97 9.74
C GLY A 281 14.40 18.79 10.54
N TYR A 282 15.27 17.97 9.95
CA TYR A 282 15.95 16.87 10.65
C TYR A 282 17.34 17.31 11.12
N THR A 283 17.73 16.85 12.31
CA THR A 283 19.07 17.14 12.86
C THR A 283 20.13 16.37 12.09
N GLN A 284 19.88 15.10 11.79
CA GLN A 284 20.73 14.28 10.94
C GLN A 284 19.92 13.77 9.72
N PRO A 285 20.47 13.82 8.50
CA PRO A 285 19.73 13.40 7.31
C PRO A 285 19.28 11.93 7.34
N GLN A 286 20.01 11.05 8.02
CA GLN A 286 19.60 9.64 8.20
C GLN A 286 18.37 9.45 9.09
N ASP A 287 18.08 10.38 10.01
CA ASP A 287 16.90 10.29 10.88
C ASP A 287 15.62 10.37 10.06
N PHE A 288 15.63 11.17 8.98
CA PHE A 288 14.55 11.23 7.99
C PHE A 288 14.24 9.86 7.37
N PHE A 289 15.27 9.07 7.06
CA PHE A 289 15.08 7.73 6.51
C PHE A 289 14.38 6.83 7.53
N VAL A 290 14.90 6.78 8.76
CA VAL A 290 14.38 5.94 9.83
C VAL A 290 12.93 6.32 10.16
N GLU A 291 12.66 7.62 10.29
CA GLU A 291 11.34 8.15 10.62
C GLU A 291 10.31 7.85 9.54
N ARG A 292 10.58 8.22 8.28
CA ARG A 292 9.63 8.00 7.18
C ARG A 292 9.42 6.53 6.86
N LEU A 293 10.45 5.69 6.95
CA LEU A 293 10.32 4.26 6.73
C LEU A 293 9.44 3.61 7.80
N SER A 294 9.71 3.93 9.07
CA SER A 294 8.94 3.39 10.19
C SER A 294 7.50 3.89 10.22
N GLU A 295 7.21 5.12 9.78
CA GLU A 295 5.82 5.60 9.63
C GLU A 295 5.06 4.87 8.54
N GLY A 296 5.69 4.65 7.38
CA GLY A 296 5.06 3.90 6.28
C GLY A 296 4.77 2.45 6.70
N VAL A 297 5.74 1.77 7.29
CA VAL A 297 5.55 0.39 7.79
C VAL A 297 4.61 0.34 9.00
N GLY A 298 4.71 1.31 9.90
CA GLY A 298 3.82 1.44 11.06
C GLY A 298 2.36 1.64 10.65
N THR A 299 2.11 2.41 9.59
CA THR A 299 0.76 2.58 9.02
C THR A 299 0.20 1.25 8.50
N LEU A 300 1.01 0.48 7.77
CA LEU A 300 0.64 -0.86 7.28
C LEU A 300 0.33 -1.82 8.44
N ALA A 301 1.20 -1.84 9.45
CA ALA A 301 1.04 -2.70 10.62
C ALA A 301 -0.16 -2.32 11.49
N ALA A 302 -0.41 -1.02 11.69
CA ALA A 302 -1.54 -0.51 12.46
C ALA A 302 -2.87 -0.79 11.77
N ALA A 303 -2.95 -0.64 10.44
CA ALA A 303 -4.18 -0.91 9.68
C ALA A 303 -4.67 -2.35 9.81
N PHE A 304 -3.76 -3.31 10.00
CA PHE A 304 -4.08 -4.73 10.11
C PHE A 304 -4.01 -5.26 11.55
N TYR A 305 -3.68 -4.44 12.55
CA TYR A 305 -3.48 -4.90 13.91
C TYR A 305 -4.74 -5.58 14.48
N PRO A 306 -4.64 -6.74 15.17
CA PRO A 306 -3.42 -7.46 15.56
C PRO A 306 -2.97 -8.55 14.56
N LYS A 307 -3.50 -8.58 13.33
CA LYS A 307 -3.14 -9.58 12.31
C LYS A 307 -1.67 -9.43 11.90
N PRO A 308 -0.98 -10.53 11.55
CA PRO A 308 0.43 -10.48 11.17
C PRO A 308 0.68 -9.63 9.92
N VAL A 309 1.78 -8.89 9.93
CA VAL A 309 2.28 -8.10 8.79
C VAL A 309 3.72 -8.49 8.51
N VAL A 310 3.93 -9.25 7.43
CA VAL A 310 5.24 -9.71 6.99
C VAL A 310 5.90 -8.62 6.14
N VAL A 311 6.87 -7.91 6.72
CA VAL A 311 7.62 -6.84 6.07
C VAL A 311 8.87 -7.42 5.46
N ARG A 312 8.98 -7.34 4.13
CA ARG A 312 10.20 -7.71 3.41
C ARG A 312 11.20 -6.57 3.51
N MET A 313 12.40 -6.86 3.99
CA MET A 313 13.54 -5.92 3.95
C MET A 313 13.85 -5.53 2.49
N SER A 314 14.58 -4.43 2.29
CA SER A 314 14.73 -3.85 0.96
C SER A 314 15.39 -4.80 -0.06
N ASP A 315 14.70 -5.07 -1.16
CA ASP A 315 15.15 -6.00 -2.19
C ASP A 315 15.50 -5.30 -3.51
N PHE A 316 15.81 -4.01 -3.44
CA PHE A 316 16.25 -3.26 -4.61
C PHE A 316 17.55 -3.83 -5.19
N LYS A 317 17.58 -3.87 -6.51
CA LYS A 317 18.77 -4.10 -7.32
C LYS A 317 19.65 -2.84 -7.32
N SER A 318 20.93 -3.00 -7.65
CA SER A 318 21.90 -1.88 -7.65
C SER A 318 21.47 -0.74 -8.60
N ASN A 319 20.91 -1.07 -9.76
CA ASN A 319 20.40 -0.08 -10.72
C ASN A 319 19.19 0.72 -10.19
N GLU A 320 18.33 0.09 -9.38
CA GLU A 320 17.20 0.76 -8.75
C GLU A 320 17.68 1.71 -7.64
N TYR A 321 18.61 1.28 -6.79
CA TYR A 321 19.26 2.17 -5.82
C TYR A 321 20.01 3.32 -6.49
N ALA A 322 20.68 3.07 -7.63
CA ALA A 322 21.40 4.09 -8.38
C ALA A 322 20.47 5.17 -8.94
N SER A 323 19.19 4.84 -9.15
CA SER A 323 18.17 5.78 -9.61
C SER A 323 17.63 6.71 -8.50
N LEU A 324 17.85 6.37 -7.22
CA LEU A 324 17.49 7.22 -6.10
C LEU A 324 18.41 8.45 -6.03
N LEU A 325 17.92 9.51 -5.40
CA LEU A 325 18.67 10.74 -5.22
C LEU A 325 20.01 10.47 -4.49
N GLY A 326 21.12 10.83 -5.12
CA GLY A 326 22.47 10.59 -4.60
C GLY A 326 22.98 9.16 -4.73
N GLY A 327 22.24 8.25 -5.37
CA GLY A 327 22.54 6.81 -5.39
C GLY A 327 23.70 6.39 -6.30
N ARG A 328 23.84 7.01 -7.49
CA ARG A 328 24.83 6.61 -8.52
C ARG A 328 26.28 6.51 -8.02
N GLY A 329 26.65 7.30 -7.01
CA GLY A 329 28.00 7.29 -6.45
C GLY A 329 28.30 6.11 -5.52
N PHE A 330 27.27 5.41 -5.05
CA PHE A 330 27.37 4.31 -4.09
C PHE A 330 27.14 2.93 -4.72
N GLU A 331 26.62 2.90 -5.94
CA GLU A 331 26.13 1.69 -6.58
C GLU A 331 27.06 1.25 -7.73
N PRO A 332 27.52 -0.02 -7.74
CA PRO A 332 28.27 -0.53 -8.87
C PRO A 332 27.36 -0.72 -10.09
N GLU A 333 27.92 -0.54 -11.28
CA GLU A 333 27.26 -1.00 -12.52
C GLU A 333 27.42 -2.52 -12.64
N GLU A 334 26.30 -3.21 -12.86
CA GLU A 334 26.24 -4.66 -12.97
C GLU A 334 25.59 -5.05 -14.30
N ASP A 335 26.18 -6.02 -15.01
CA ASP A 335 25.63 -6.52 -16.27
C ASP A 335 24.27 -7.20 -16.07
N ASN A 336 24.06 -7.85 -14.90
CA ASN A 336 22.84 -8.58 -14.56
C ASN A 336 22.35 -8.21 -13.15
N PRO A 337 21.69 -7.04 -12.97
CA PRO A 337 21.25 -6.58 -11.66
C PRO A 337 20.29 -7.53 -10.94
N MET A 338 19.56 -8.38 -11.69
CA MET A 338 18.70 -9.44 -11.14
C MET A 338 19.45 -10.42 -10.22
N LEU A 339 20.71 -10.73 -10.55
CA LEU A 339 21.54 -11.70 -9.82
C LEU A 339 22.60 -11.05 -8.93
N GLY A 340 22.73 -9.72 -9.03
CA GLY A 340 23.81 -8.91 -8.50
C GLY A 340 23.71 -8.57 -7.01
N PHE A 341 24.26 -7.41 -6.64
CA PHE A 341 24.39 -6.96 -5.27
C PHE A 341 23.03 -6.52 -4.68
N ARG A 342 22.26 -7.48 -4.15
CA ARG A 342 20.92 -7.29 -3.56
C ARG A 342 20.60 -8.30 -2.47
N GLY A 343 19.48 -8.09 -1.77
CA GLY A 343 19.00 -8.95 -0.69
C GLY A 343 20.04 -9.21 0.41
N ALA A 344 20.02 -10.40 1.01
CA ALA A 344 20.86 -10.73 2.17
C ALA A 344 22.36 -10.45 1.98
N SER A 345 22.91 -10.72 0.80
CA SER A 345 24.32 -10.43 0.49
C SER A 345 24.70 -8.97 0.64
N ARG A 346 23.73 -8.06 0.42
CA ARG A 346 23.91 -6.62 0.54
C ARG A 346 24.02 -6.20 2.01
N TYR A 347 23.18 -6.78 2.85
CA TYR A 347 22.94 -6.33 4.22
C TYR A 347 24.14 -6.50 5.14
N ALA A 348 24.90 -7.59 4.99
CA ALA A 348 26.11 -7.85 5.77
C ALA A 348 27.38 -7.28 5.11
N HIS A 349 27.31 -6.80 3.86
CA HIS A 349 28.48 -6.37 3.12
C HIS A 349 28.96 -4.98 3.58
N PRO A 350 30.28 -4.74 3.76
CA PRO A 350 30.82 -3.46 4.23
C PRO A 350 30.40 -2.24 3.41
N ALA A 351 30.10 -2.41 2.13
CA ALA A 351 29.65 -1.32 1.26
C ALA A 351 28.26 -0.76 1.63
N TYR A 352 27.43 -1.55 2.32
CA TYR A 352 26.02 -1.18 2.58
C TYR A 352 25.54 -1.49 4.01
N LYS A 353 26.33 -2.16 4.85
CA LYS A 353 25.98 -2.50 6.25
C LYS A 353 25.36 -1.33 7.03
N GLU A 354 25.85 -0.11 6.84
CA GLU A 354 25.30 1.09 7.50
C GLU A 354 23.94 1.53 6.94
N GLY A 355 23.68 1.34 5.65
CA GLY A 355 22.36 1.54 5.05
C GLY A 355 21.35 0.55 5.61
N PHE A 356 21.73 -0.73 5.71
CA PHE A 356 20.89 -1.77 6.33
C PHE A 356 20.63 -1.52 7.82
N HIS A 357 21.58 -0.90 8.53
CA HIS A 357 21.38 -0.48 9.91
C HIS A 357 20.21 0.52 10.03
N LEU A 358 20.05 1.45 9.09
CA LEU A 358 18.92 2.40 9.12
C LEU A 358 17.57 1.69 8.96
N GLU A 359 17.49 0.66 8.11
CA GLU A 359 16.28 -0.17 7.99
C GLU A 359 15.99 -0.93 9.30
N CYS A 360 17.02 -1.49 9.93
CA CYS A 360 16.88 -2.16 11.23
C CYS A 360 16.40 -1.20 12.33
N LEU A 361 16.94 0.03 12.39
CA LEU A 361 16.49 1.06 13.32
C LEU A 361 15.02 1.42 13.10
N ALA A 362 14.59 1.54 11.84
CA ALA A 362 13.19 1.79 11.51
C ALA A 362 12.28 0.66 12.01
N MET A 363 12.64 -0.60 11.74
CA MET A 363 11.84 -1.75 12.17
C MET A 363 11.81 -1.89 13.70
N LYS A 364 12.91 -1.57 14.37
CA LYS A 364 12.97 -1.52 15.84
C LYS A 364 12.04 -0.44 16.39
N ARG A 365 12.02 0.77 15.79
CA ARG A 365 11.08 1.84 16.17
C ARG A 365 9.62 1.38 16.00
N VAL A 366 9.27 0.71 14.90
CA VAL A 366 7.91 0.19 14.68
C VAL A 366 7.49 -0.79 15.79
N ARG A 367 8.35 -1.76 16.11
CA ARG A 367 8.00 -2.79 17.10
C ARG A 367 8.05 -2.30 18.53
N GLU A 368 9.10 -1.58 18.91
CA GLU A 368 9.39 -1.26 20.32
C GLU A 368 8.89 0.11 20.75
N THR A 369 8.84 1.10 19.84
CA THR A 369 8.37 2.45 20.16
C THR A 369 6.91 2.64 19.79
N MET A 370 6.49 2.20 18.60
CA MET A 370 5.08 2.28 18.18
C MET A 370 4.24 1.13 18.75
N GLY A 371 4.87 0.07 19.28
CA GLY A 371 4.19 -1.07 19.90
C GLY A 371 3.54 -2.05 18.91
N LEU A 372 3.93 -2.01 17.63
CA LEU A 372 3.35 -2.84 16.57
C LEU A 372 4.11 -4.17 16.48
N ASP A 373 3.86 -5.04 17.46
CA ASP A 373 4.50 -6.34 17.61
C ASP A 373 4.05 -7.40 16.60
N ASN A 374 2.97 -7.13 15.85
CA ASN A 374 2.46 -7.94 14.74
C ASN A 374 3.36 -7.90 13.49
N VAL A 375 4.42 -7.09 13.48
CA VAL A 375 5.43 -7.06 12.42
C VAL A 375 6.36 -8.27 12.49
N ILE A 376 6.41 -9.01 11.39
CA ILE A 376 7.34 -10.10 11.09
C ILE A 376 8.32 -9.59 10.04
N LEU A 377 9.61 -9.83 10.21
CA LEU A 377 10.62 -9.40 9.21
C LEU A 377 10.94 -10.54 8.25
N MET A 378 11.08 -10.24 6.97
CA MET A 378 11.42 -11.21 5.95
C MET A 378 12.66 -10.78 5.17
N LEU A 379 13.64 -11.69 5.08
CA LEU A 379 14.88 -11.47 4.34
C LEU A 379 14.77 -12.01 2.90
N PRO A 380 14.91 -11.15 1.89
CA PRO A 380 14.94 -11.57 0.49
C PRO A 380 16.32 -12.08 0.06
N PHE A 381 16.31 -12.85 -1.03
CA PHE A 381 17.45 -13.26 -1.84
C PHE A 381 18.59 -13.92 -1.06
N VAL A 382 18.25 -14.75 -0.05
CA VAL A 382 19.21 -15.46 0.79
C VAL A 382 19.79 -16.65 0.03
N ARG A 383 20.97 -16.52 -0.59
CA ARG A 383 21.47 -17.55 -1.52
C ARG A 383 22.10 -18.74 -0.80
N ARG A 384 22.80 -18.50 0.31
CA ARG A 384 23.58 -19.52 1.03
C ARG A 384 23.24 -19.57 2.51
N VAL A 385 23.47 -20.73 3.12
CA VAL A 385 23.29 -20.93 4.56
C VAL A 385 24.19 -20.00 5.37
N GLN A 386 25.45 -19.81 4.94
CA GLN A 386 26.36 -18.86 5.60
C GLN A 386 25.87 -17.42 5.48
N GLU A 387 25.33 -17.03 4.33
CA GLU A 387 24.76 -15.70 4.12
C GLU A 387 23.57 -15.44 5.06
N ALA A 388 22.74 -16.47 5.31
CA ALA A 388 21.68 -16.43 6.31
C ALA A 388 22.24 -16.22 7.74
N ASP A 389 23.31 -16.91 8.10
CA ASP A 389 23.96 -16.75 9.41
C ASP A 389 24.53 -15.33 9.58
N ASP A 390 25.21 -14.82 8.55
CA ASP A 390 25.85 -13.50 8.57
C ASP A 390 24.82 -12.38 8.72
N VAL A 391 23.73 -12.41 7.95
CA VAL A 391 22.66 -11.40 8.03
C VAL A 391 21.89 -11.47 9.35
N LEU A 392 21.60 -12.67 9.87
CA LEU A 392 20.92 -12.82 11.15
C LEU A 392 21.79 -12.33 12.32
N ALA A 393 23.10 -12.61 12.27
CA ALA A 393 24.06 -12.03 13.21
C ALA A 393 24.09 -10.50 13.09
N GLN A 394 24.07 -9.97 11.87
CA GLN A 394 24.06 -8.53 11.64
C GLN A 394 22.80 -7.85 12.19
N MET A 395 21.63 -8.44 11.99
CA MET A 395 20.37 -7.95 12.56
C MET A 395 20.41 -7.98 14.09
N ALA A 396 20.96 -9.04 14.68
CA ALA A 396 21.11 -9.16 16.12
C ALA A 396 22.04 -8.08 16.69
N GLU A 397 23.16 -7.77 16.02
CA GLU A 397 24.03 -6.63 16.38
C GLU A 397 23.26 -5.29 16.37
N PHE A 398 22.33 -5.13 15.43
CA PHE A 398 21.47 -3.95 15.33
C PHE A 398 20.24 -3.99 16.25
N GLY A 399 20.14 -4.99 17.13
CA GLY A 399 19.09 -5.12 18.13
C GLY A 399 17.79 -5.74 17.63
N LEU A 400 17.80 -6.46 16.51
CA LEU A 400 16.69 -7.24 15.98
C LEU A 400 17.05 -8.73 15.96
N LYS A 401 16.92 -9.38 17.10
CA LYS A 401 17.25 -10.80 17.24
C LYS A 401 16.00 -11.66 17.29
N ARG A 402 16.00 -12.73 16.48
CA ARG A 402 14.93 -13.74 16.45
C ARG A 402 14.57 -14.22 17.87
N GLY A 403 13.29 -14.22 18.20
CA GLY A 403 12.74 -14.64 19.49
C GLY A 403 12.73 -13.57 20.58
N GLU A 404 13.57 -12.53 20.49
CA GLU A 404 13.53 -11.42 21.45
C GLU A 404 12.34 -10.50 21.15
N ASN A 405 11.61 -10.09 22.18
CA ASN A 405 10.36 -9.32 22.06
C ASN A 405 9.36 -9.95 21.07
N GLY A 406 9.33 -11.29 20.97
CA GLY A 406 8.46 -12.02 20.04
C GLY A 406 8.78 -11.84 18.55
N LEU A 407 9.96 -11.29 18.20
CA LEU A 407 10.36 -11.08 16.81
C LEU A 407 10.47 -12.41 16.06
N LYS A 408 9.67 -12.56 15.01
CA LYS A 408 9.81 -13.63 14.02
C LYS A 408 10.57 -13.12 12.81
N ILE A 409 11.42 -13.98 12.25
CA ILE A 409 12.17 -13.71 11.03
C ILE A 409 11.91 -14.81 10.01
N TYR A 410 11.36 -14.43 8.88
CA TYR A 410 11.14 -15.28 7.72
C TYR A 410 12.26 -15.08 6.69
N ALA A 411 12.40 -16.04 5.79
CA ALA A 411 13.17 -15.87 4.57
C ALA A 411 12.25 -16.01 3.35
N MET A 412 12.56 -15.27 2.30
CA MET A 412 11.91 -15.49 1.02
C MET A 412 12.58 -16.71 0.36
N CYS A 413 11.79 -17.75 0.05
CA CYS A 413 12.25 -18.96 -0.62
C CYS A 413 12.11 -18.76 -2.12
N GLU A 414 13.16 -18.23 -2.74
CA GLU A 414 13.11 -17.73 -4.11
C GLU A 414 14.33 -18.12 -4.95
N VAL A 415 15.41 -18.59 -4.32
CA VAL A 415 16.58 -19.14 -5.02
C VAL A 415 16.46 -20.67 -4.98
N PRO A 416 16.73 -21.41 -6.07
CA PRO A 416 16.66 -22.88 -6.08
C PRO A 416 17.47 -23.54 -4.95
N ASN A 417 18.58 -22.93 -4.54
CA ASN A 417 19.38 -23.41 -3.41
C ASN A 417 18.64 -23.35 -2.06
N ASN A 418 17.68 -22.44 -1.87
CA ASN A 418 16.80 -22.44 -0.69
C ASN A 418 15.97 -23.72 -0.63
N VAL A 419 15.42 -24.15 -1.77
CA VAL A 419 14.61 -25.35 -1.89
C VAL A 419 15.45 -26.61 -1.66
N LEU A 420 16.62 -26.68 -2.31
CA LEU A 420 17.52 -27.83 -2.21
C LEU A 420 18.09 -28.03 -0.79
N LEU A 421 18.34 -26.94 -0.07
CA LEU A 421 18.88 -26.96 1.29
C LEU A 421 17.85 -26.52 2.34
N ILE A 422 16.56 -26.75 2.08
CA ILE A 422 15.46 -26.23 2.90
C ILE A 422 15.60 -26.63 4.38
N ASP A 423 16.07 -27.84 4.67
CA ASP A 423 16.24 -28.33 6.03
C ASP A 423 17.33 -27.57 6.82
N ALA A 424 18.36 -27.07 6.12
CA ALA A 424 19.41 -26.25 6.73
C ALA A 424 18.93 -24.80 6.94
N PHE A 425 18.20 -24.24 5.99
CA PHE A 425 17.62 -22.89 6.15
C PHE A 425 16.51 -22.86 7.20
N ALA A 426 15.67 -23.90 7.31
CA ALA A 426 14.56 -23.98 8.26
C ALA A 426 15.00 -23.83 9.73
N GLN A 427 16.23 -24.19 10.08
CA GLN A 427 16.77 -24.00 11.43
C GLN A 427 16.97 -22.51 11.80
N ARG A 428 17.06 -21.63 10.78
CA ARG A 428 17.43 -20.21 10.90
C ARG A 428 16.25 -19.26 10.79
N PHE A 429 15.11 -19.72 10.30
CA PHE A 429 13.91 -18.90 10.09
C PHE A 429 12.67 -19.49 10.75
N ASP A 430 11.73 -18.63 11.13
CA ASP A 430 10.43 -19.05 11.71
C ASP A 430 9.40 -19.41 10.63
N GLY A 431 9.78 -19.26 9.36
CA GLY A 431 8.92 -19.47 8.21
C GLY A 431 9.57 -19.08 6.90
N PHE A 432 8.94 -19.51 5.80
CA PHE A 432 9.28 -19.10 4.45
C PHE A 432 8.08 -18.50 3.74
N SER A 433 8.35 -17.48 2.94
CA SER A 433 7.42 -17.01 1.90
C SER A 433 8.03 -17.33 0.55
N ILE A 434 7.37 -18.14 -0.26
CA ILE A 434 7.86 -18.54 -1.57
C ILE A 434 7.69 -17.35 -2.52
N GLY A 435 8.80 -16.80 -3.01
CA GLY A 435 8.78 -15.76 -4.04
C GLY A 435 8.69 -16.43 -5.40
N SER A 436 7.48 -16.76 -5.85
CA SER A 436 7.26 -17.56 -7.07
C SER A 436 7.86 -16.89 -8.31
N ASN A 437 7.86 -15.57 -8.31
CA ASN A 437 8.40 -14.73 -9.34
C ASN A 437 9.89 -14.99 -9.64
N ASP A 438 10.74 -14.79 -8.64
CA ASP A 438 12.19 -14.99 -8.76
C ASP A 438 12.54 -16.49 -8.81
N LEU A 439 11.76 -17.35 -8.13
CA LEU A 439 11.94 -18.80 -8.19
C LEU A 439 11.72 -19.35 -9.60
N THR A 440 10.70 -18.86 -10.31
CA THR A 440 10.40 -19.22 -11.70
C THR A 440 11.53 -18.79 -12.61
N GLN A 441 11.94 -17.52 -12.52
CA GLN A 441 13.05 -16.97 -13.30
C GLN A 441 14.34 -17.78 -13.13
N LEU A 442 14.69 -18.16 -11.90
CA LEU A 442 15.91 -18.91 -11.62
C LEU A 442 15.81 -20.40 -11.92
N THR A 443 14.61 -20.99 -11.83
CA THR A 443 14.38 -22.41 -12.16
C THR A 443 14.39 -22.63 -13.66
N LEU A 444 13.78 -21.72 -14.42
CA LEU A 444 13.68 -21.80 -15.89
C LEU A 444 14.86 -21.13 -16.59
N GLY A 445 15.61 -20.26 -15.90
CA GLY A 445 16.70 -19.49 -16.50
C GLY A 445 16.19 -18.40 -17.44
N VAL A 446 15.04 -17.80 -17.13
CA VAL A 446 14.34 -16.83 -17.98
C VAL A 446 14.23 -15.48 -17.27
N ASP A 447 14.72 -14.42 -17.90
CA ASP A 447 14.45 -13.05 -17.44
C ASP A 447 13.08 -12.60 -17.96
N ARG A 448 12.12 -12.37 -17.06
CA ARG A 448 10.77 -11.91 -17.41
C ARG A 448 10.72 -10.50 -17.98
N ASP A 449 11.76 -9.69 -17.74
CA ASP A 449 11.86 -8.34 -18.30
C ASP A 449 12.45 -8.35 -19.73
N SER A 450 12.93 -9.51 -20.20
CA SER A 450 13.49 -9.67 -21.54
C SER A 450 12.39 -9.92 -22.58
N GLU A 451 12.16 -8.95 -23.45
CA GLU A 451 11.19 -9.07 -24.57
C GLU A 451 11.43 -10.29 -25.48
N ILE A 452 12.65 -10.83 -25.50
CA ILE A 452 13.04 -11.95 -26.37
C ILE A 452 12.66 -13.30 -25.77
N VAL A 453 12.78 -13.49 -24.45
CA VAL A 453 12.62 -14.82 -23.80
C VAL A 453 11.49 -14.87 -22.78
N ALA A 454 10.85 -13.74 -22.44
CA ALA A 454 9.75 -13.71 -21.47
C ALA A 454 8.56 -14.60 -21.84
N PHE A 455 8.44 -15.04 -23.10
CA PHE A 455 7.40 -16.00 -23.52
C PHE A 455 7.55 -17.39 -22.87
N ASP A 456 8.74 -17.75 -22.41
CA ASP A 456 9.02 -19.01 -21.71
C ASP A 456 8.86 -18.90 -20.18
N TYR A 457 8.48 -17.72 -19.66
CA TYR A 457 8.18 -17.54 -18.24
C TYR A 457 6.77 -18.06 -17.91
N ASP A 458 6.69 -19.16 -17.16
CA ASP A 458 5.41 -19.69 -16.66
C ASP A 458 5.58 -20.24 -15.23
N GLU A 459 4.89 -19.62 -14.27
CA GLU A 459 4.91 -20.03 -12.87
C GLU A 459 4.21 -21.39 -12.65
N ARG A 460 3.49 -21.90 -13.65
CA ARG A 460 2.78 -23.19 -13.65
C ARG A 460 3.62 -24.33 -14.21
N ASP A 461 4.84 -24.04 -14.69
CA ASP A 461 5.73 -25.08 -15.18
C ASP A 461 5.94 -26.17 -14.10
N GLU A 462 6.00 -27.43 -14.52
CA GLU A 462 6.08 -28.56 -13.59
C GLU A 462 7.39 -28.56 -12.78
N GLY A 463 8.48 -28.01 -13.34
CA GLY A 463 9.72 -27.77 -12.61
C GLY A 463 9.53 -26.76 -11.48
N VAL A 464 8.82 -25.66 -11.75
CA VAL A 464 8.49 -24.63 -10.75
C VAL A 464 7.56 -25.18 -9.67
N LYS A 465 6.48 -25.86 -10.06
CA LYS A 465 5.56 -26.53 -9.12
C LYS A 465 6.27 -27.56 -8.24
N THR A 466 7.23 -28.30 -8.82
CA THR A 466 8.07 -29.23 -8.05
C THR A 466 8.91 -28.49 -7.00
N MET A 467 9.54 -27.37 -7.36
CA MET A 467 10.29 -26.54 -6.42
C MET A 467 9.40 -26.00 -5.28
N ILE A 468 8.20 -25.51 -5.61
CA ILE A 468 7.21 -25.03 -4.64
C ILE A 468 6.83 -26.18 -3.67
N ARG A 469 6.47 -27.36 -4.19
CA ARG A 469 6.11 -28.52 -3.36
C ARG A 469 7.23 -28.91 -2.40
N LEU A 470 8.47 -28.98 -2.87
CA LEU A 470 9.63 -29.31 -2.04
C LEU A 470 9.83 -28.29 -0.91
N ALA A 471 9.62 -27.01 -1.17
CA ALA A 471 9.68 -25.96 -0.16
C ALA A 471 8.56 -26.11 0.89
N VAL A 472 7.31 -26.33 0.47
CA VAL A 472 6.16 -26.54 1.37
C VAL A 472 6.37 -27.77 2.25
N ASP A 473 6.75 -28.90 1.64
CA ASP A 473 7.05 -30.12 2.39
C ASP A 473 8.19 -29.91 3.38
N GLY A 474 9.21 -29.15 2.98
CA GLY A 474 10.31 -28.75 3.87
C GLY A 474 9.81 -27.99 5.10
N CYS A 475 9.02 -26.94 4.90
CA CYS A 475 8.44 -26.17 5.99
C CYS A 475 7.61 -27.05 6.94
N LYS A 476 6.76 -27.91 6.36
CA LYS A 476 5.89 -28.83 7.11
C LYS A 476 6.70 -29.83 7.95
N ARG A 477 7.78 -30.39 7.41
CA ARG A 477 8.68 -31.31 8.16
C ARG A 477 9.36 -30.65 9.35
N HIS A 478 9.62 -29.34 9.29
CA HIS A 478 10.24 -28.56 10.37
C HIS A 478 9.24 -27.81 11.26
N GLY A 479 7.94 -27.88 10.95
CA GLY A 479 6.90 -27.20 11.72
C GLY A 479 6.98 -25.67 11.67
N ILE A 480 7.51 -25.11 10.58
CA ILE A 480 7.60 -23.66 10.35
C ILE A 480 6.58 -23.19 9.31
N HIS A 481 6.32 -21.88 9.29
CA HIS A 481 5.32 -21.30 8.40
C HIS A 481 5.70 -21.49 6.91
N SER A 482 4.71 -21.80 6.06
CA SER A 482 4.86 -21.76 4.61
C SER A 482 3.82 -20.85 3.98
N GLY A 483 4.29 -19.77 3.36
CA GLY A 483 3.47 -18.87 2.56
C GLY A 483 3.97 -18.82 1.12
N ILE A 484 3.16 -18.25 0.23
CA ILE A 484 3.58 -17.85 -1.11
C ILE A 484 3.20 -16.39 -1.35
N CYS A 485 4.09 -15.66 -2.00
CA CYS A 485 3.87 -14.30 -2.45
C CYS A 485 4.19 -14.20 -3.96
N GLY A 486 3.31 -13.55 -4.70
CA GLY A 486 3.35 -13.56 -6.16
C GLY A 486 1.95 -13.40 -6.74
N GLN A 487 1.87 -13.17 -8.04
CA GLN A 487 0.57 -13.00 -8.72
C GLN A 487 -0.01 -14.35 -9.15
N ALA A 488 0.80 -15.42 -9.25
CA ALA A 488 0.36 -16.77 -9.62
C ALA A 488 -1.00 -17.23 -9.03
N PRO A 489 -1.21 -17.27 -7.70
CA PRO A 489 -2.50 -17.71 -7.14
C PRO A 489 -3.66 -16.71 -7.33
N SER A 490 -3.36 -15.47 -7.73
CA SER A 490 -4.36 -14.46 -8.10
C SER A 490 -4.77 -14.60 -9.57
N ASP A 491 -3.79 -14.85 -10.45
CA ASP A 491 -3.95 -14.89 -11.89
C ASP A 491 -4.42 -16.27 -12.40
N TYR A 492 -3.96 -17.34 -11.74
CA TYR A 492 -4.18 -18.74 -12.15
C TYR A 492 -4.90 -19.52 -11.05
N PRO A 493 -6.23 -19.76 -11.16
CA PRO A 493 -6.97 -20.58 -10.21
C PRO A 493 -6.36 -21.96 -9.98
N GLU A 494 -5.81 -22.59 -11.03
CA GLU A 494 -5.14 -23.89 -10.95
C GLU A 494 -3.89 -23.88 -10.05
N MET A 495 -3.23 -22.73 -9.90
CA MET A 495 -2.13 -22.57 -8.94
C MET A 495 -2.64 -22.48 -7.52
N ALA A 496 -3.75 -21.77 -7.29
CA ALA A 496 -4.39 -21.72 -5.97
C ALA A 496 -4.86 -23.13 -5.55
N GLU A 497 -5.45 -23.90 -6.47
CA GLU A 497 -5.80 -25.32 -6.27
C GLU A 497 -4.57 -26.13 -5.86
N PHE A 498 -3.52 -26.10 -6.68
CA PHE A 498 -2.29 -26.82 -6.42
C PHE A 498 -1.67 -26.49 -5.06
N LEU A 499 -1.69 -25.21 -4.65
CA LEU A 499 -1.14 -24.75 -3.38
C LEU A 499 -1.95 -25.27 -2.17
N VAL A 500 -3.27 -25.31 -2.29
CA VAL A 500 -4.16 -25.91 -1.27
C VAL A 500 -3.89 -27.42 -1.17
N ASP A 501 -3.81 -28.13 -2.30
CA ASP A 501 -3.57 -29.58 -2.36
C ASP A 501 -2.27 -30.01 -1.68
N ILE A 502 -1.19 -29.22 -1.85
CA ILE A 502 0.11 -29.49 -1.19
C ILE A 502 0.14 -29.02 0.27
N GLY A 503 -0.90 -28.34 0.74
CA GLY A 503 -1.05 -27.88 2.12
C GLY A 503 -0.19 -26.66 2.48
N ILE A 504 -0.12 -25.66 1.59
CA ILE A 504 0.43 -24.33 1.93
C ILE A 504 -0.32 -23.76 3.15
N GLU A 505 0.36 -23.00 4.02
CA GLU A 505 -0.32 -22.38 5.17
C GLU A 505 -0.99 -21.04 4.80
N SER A 506 -0.38 -20.27 3.90
CA SER A 506 -0.93 -18.99 3.45
C SER A 506 -0.65 -18.64 1.98
N MET A 507 -1.54 -17.86 1.38
CA MET A 507 -1.38 -17.29 0.04
C MET A 507 -1.59 -15.78 0.10
N SER A 508 -0.60 -15.01 -0.37
CA SER A 508 -0.65 -13.56 -0.37
C SER A 508 -1.06 -13.04 -1.74
N LEU A 509 -2.21 -12.36 -1.80
CA LEU A 509 -2.89 -11.97 -3.04
C LEU A 509 -2.93 -10.45 -3.21
N ASN A 510 -3.15 -10.00 -4.45
CA ASN A 510 -3.48 -8.60 -4.69
C ASN A 510 -4.87 -8.27 -4.09
N PRO A 511 -5.09 -7.04 -3.58
CA PRO A 511 -6.34 -6.66 -2.91
C PRO A 511 -7.61 -6.94 -3.72
N ASP A 512 -7.56 -6.74 -5.04
CA ASP A 512 -8.66 -6.98 -5.99
C ASP A 512 -9.04 -8.46 -6.13
N SER A 513 -8.09 -9.37 -5.91
CA SER A 513 -8.25 -10.80 -6.13
C SER A 513 -8.68 -11.56 -4.87
N VAL A 514 -8.57 -10.92 -3.69
CA VAL A 514 -8.82 -11.55 -2.38
C VAL A 514 -10.16 -12.28 -2.33
N LEU A 515 -11.26 -11.62 -2.73
CA LEU A 515 -12.59 -12.24 -2.60
C LEU A 515 -12.79 -13.41 -3.55
N LYS A 516 -12.46 -13.21 -4.83
CA LYS A 516 -12.60 -14.23 -5.86
C LYS A 516 -11.82 -15.49 -5.47
N THR A 517 -10.57 -15.34 -5.06
CA THR A 517 -9.74 -16.47 -4.64
C THR A 517 -10.21 -17.07 -3.31
N THR A 518 -10.66 -16.26 -2.34
CA THR A 518 -11.22 -16.78 -1.08
C THR A 518 -12.42 -17.71 -1.34
N LEU A 519 -13.37 -17.28 -2.18
CA LEU A 519 -14.54 -18.08 -2.53
C LEU A 519 -14.15 -19.39 -3.23
N HIS A 520 -13.18 -19.33 -4.13
CA HIS A 520 -12.66 -20.50 -4.82
C HIS A 520 -12.00 -21.50 -3.86
N VAL A 521 -11.12 -21.03 -2.97
CA VAL A 521 -10.46 -21.86 -1.94
C VAL A 521 -11.47 -22.51 -1.00
N LEU A 522 -12.50 -21.78 -0.58
CA LEU A 522 -13.58 -22.32 0.24
C LEU A 522 -14.33 -23.47 -0.45
N GLU A 523 -14.53 -23.40 -1.76
CA GLU A 523 -15.16 -24.47 -2.52
C GLU A 523 -14.27 -25.71 -2.59
N LEU A 524 -12.97 -25.51 -2.83
CA LEU A 524 -11.97 -26.59 -2.87
C LEU A 524 -11.88 -27.32 -1.54
N GLU A 525 -11.70 -26.60 -0.44
CA GLU A 525 -11.57 -27.20 0.89
C GLU A 525 -12.86 -27.92 1.34
N LYS A 526 -14.04 -27.50 0.85
CA LYS A 526 -15.30 -28.23 1.07
C LYS A 526 -15.34 -29.55 0.30
N ARG A 527 -14.83 -29.57 -0.94
CA ARG A 527 -14.75 -30.77 -1.77
C ARG A 527 -13.79 -31.80 -1.19
N GLU A 528 -12.67 -31.39 -0.62
CA GLU A 528 -11.72 -32.29 0.05
C GLU A 528 -12.23 -32.84 1.38
N ALA A 529 -13.11 -32.09 2.07
CA ALA A 529 -13.70 -32.48 3.35
C ALA A 529 -14.93 -33.39 3.21
N SER A 530 -15.50 -33.52 2.00
CA SER A 530 -16.65 -34.36 1.67
C SER A 530 -16.20 -35.69 1.10
#